data_AF-A0A3N5WAJ8-F1
#
_entry.id   AF-A0A3N5WAJ8-F1
#
_cell.length_a   1.000
_cell.length_b   1.000
_cell.length_c   1.000
_cell.angle_alpha   90.00
_cell.angle_beta   90.00
_cell.angle_gamma   90.00
#
_symmetry.space_group_name_H-M   'P 1'
#
loop_
_entity.id
_entity.type
_entity.pdbx_description
1 polymer ?
#
loop_
_entity_poly.entity_id
_entity_poly.type
_entity_poly.pdbx_seq_one_letter_code
_entity_poly.pdbx_strand_id
1 'polypeptide(L)'
;MFTGPIKVSSNGRFFVDASGEPFFWMGDTAWPLFAQYPLADAERYLANRAAKGFTVIQGVLAWANGTGFEKAIPDANETGHHPWLESPAQPDPVYFT
;
A
#
# COMPACT_ATOMS: atom_id res chain seq x y z
N MET A 1 9.03 -19.54 -4.19
CA MET A 1 9.08 -18.19 -3.58
C MET A 1 8.96 -17.18 -4.68
N PHE A 2 8.21 -16.09 -4.47
CA PHE A 2 8.14 -14.99 -5.44
C PHE A 2 9.53 -14.39 -5.66
N THR A 3 9.92 -14.21 -6.92
CA THR A 3 11.16 -13.51 -7.28
C THR A 3 10.81 -12.23 -8.06
N GLY A 4 10.93 -11.08 -7.42
CA GLY A 4 10.64 -9.79 -8.07
C GLY A 4 11.72 -9.35 -9.08
N PRO A 5 11.41 -8.38 -9.96
CA PRO A 5 10.14 -7.64 -10.07
C PRO A 5 9.07 -8.40 -10.88
N ILE A 6 7.79 -8.08 -10.63
CA ILE A 6 6.65 -8.53 -11.43
C ILE A 6 6.71 -7.88 -12.82
N LYS A 7 6.39 -8.64 -13.87
CA LYS A 7 6.39 -8.20 -15.27
C LYS A 7 5.10 -8.64 -15.97
N VAL A 8 4.78 -7.99 -17.09
CA VAL A 8 3.75 -8.48 -18.02
C VAL A 8 4.28 -9.71 -18.76
N SER A 9 3.46 -10.74 -18.92
CA SER A 9 3.80 -11.96 -19.67
C SER A 9 4.12 -11.65 -21.14
N SER A 10 4.86 -12.54 -21.80
CA SER A 10 5.25 -12.37 -23.22
C SER A 10 4.07 -12.22 -24.18
N ASN A 11 2.91 -12.80 -23.84
CA ASN A 11 1.68 -12.68 -24.63
C ASN A 11 0.79 -11.50 -24.19
N GLY A 12 1.19 -10.70 -23.21
CA GLY A 12 0.49 -9.48 -22.79
C GLY A 12 -0.80 -9.71 -21.99
N ARG A 13 -1.04 -10.90 -21.44
CA ARG A 13 -2.35 -11.27 -20.85
C ARG A 13 -2.35 -11.49 -19.34
N PHE A 14 -1.21 -11.74 -18.72
CA PHE A 14 -1.10 -12.01 -17.29
C PHE A 14 0.24 -11.52 -16.74
N PHE A 15 0.46 -11.67 -15.44
CA PHE A 15 1.71 -11.29 -14.78
C PHE A 15 2.62 -12.49 -14.57
N VAL A 16 3.93 -12.26 -14.67
CA VAL A 16 4.97 -13.23 -14.34
C VAL A 16 5.97 -12.60 -13.37
N ASP A 17 6.67 -13.43 -12.63
CA ASP A 17 7.80 -13.00 -11.80
C ASP A 17 9.09 -12.89 -12.64
N ALA A 18 10.22 -12.57 -11.99
CA ALA A 18 11.51 -12.39 -12.69
C ALA A 18 12.06 -13.67 -13.34
N SER A 19 11.61 -14.85 -12.90
CA SER A 19 11.97 -16.14 -13.48
C SER A 19 11.03 -16.57 -14.63
N GLY A 20 9.95 -15.83 -14.85
CA GLY A 20 8.94 -16.14 -15.87
C GLY A 20 7.79 -17.00 -15.38
N GLU A 21 7.76 -17.35 -14.10
CA GLU A 21 6.67 -18.11 -13.49
C GLU A 21 5.41 -17.23 -13.31
N PRO A 22 4.18 -17.75 -13.52
CA PRO A 22 2.96 -17.00 -13.35
C PRO A 22 2.82 -16.38 -11.96
N PHE A 23 2.59 -15.07 -11.91
CA PHE A 23 2.24 -14.35 -10.69
C PHE A 23 0.72 -14.15 -10.65
N PHE A 24 0.06 -14.86 -9.72
CA PHE A 24 -1.37 -14.67 -9.50
C PHE A 24 -1.62 -13.44 -8.61
N TRP A 25 -2.31 -12.44 -9.15
CA TRP A 25 -2.68 -11.21 -8.45
C TRP A 25 -3.93 -11.46 -7.59
N MET A 26 -3.75 -11.84 -6.33
CA MET A 26 -4.83 -11.95 -5.35
C MET A 26 -4.80 -10.71 -4.45
N GLY A 27 -5.67 -9.75 -4.76
CA GLY A 27 -5.69 -8.42 -4.13
C GLY A 27 -6.66 -8.30 -2.95
N ASP A 28 -6.22 -7.68 -1.86
CA ASP A 28 -7.09 -7.10 -0.82
C ASP A 28 -6.98 -5.56 -0.81
N THR A 29 -7.95 -4.89 -0.21
CA THR A 29 -8.03 -3.43 -0.16
C THR A 29 -7.98 -2.91 1.27
N ALA A 30 -6.91 -2.22 1.63
CA ALA A 30 -6.74 -1.54 2.91
C ALA A 30 -6.33 -0.08 2.67
N TRP A 31 -7.29 0.73 2.20
CA TRP A 31 -7.01 2.11 1.78
C TRP A 31 -6.23 2.95 2.78
N PRO A 32 -6.56 2.98 4.08
CA PRO A 32 -5.87 3.83 5.03
C PRO A 32 -4.69 3.11 5.72
N LEU A 33 -4.17 1.99 5.18
CA LEU A 33 -3.13 1.17 5.83
C LEU A 33 -1.91 1.98 6.29
N PHE A 34 -1.48 2.96 5.50
CA PHE A 34 -0.29 3.77 5.81
C PHE A 34 -0.56 4.96 6.74
N ALA A 35 -1.83 5.32 6.94
CA ALA A 35 -2.22 6.48 7.73
C ALA A 35 -2.85 6.06 9.07
N GLN A 36 -3.84 5.18 9.08
CA GLN A 36 -4.71 5.02 10.25
C GLN A 36 -4.44 3.75 11.07
N TYR A 37 -3.54 2.86 10.63
CA TYR A 37 -3.33 1.58 11.28
C TYR A 37 -2.12 1.65 12.21
N PRO A 38 -2.29 1.55 13.55
CA PRO A 38 -1.21 1.25 14.48
C PRO A 38 -0.30 0.14 13.94
N LEU A 39 1.02 0.24 14.13
CA LEU A 39 1.96 -0.78 13.62
C LEU A 39 1.51 -2.23 13.92
N ALA A 40 1.12 -2.51 15.17
CA ALA A 40 0.66 -3.84 15.60
C ALA A 40 -0.63 -4.31 14.88
N ASP A 41 -1.48 -3.37 14.49
CA ASP A 41 -2.71 -3.64 13.75
C ASP A 41 -2.43 -3.87 12.27
N ALA A 42 -1.49 -3.12 11.68
CA ALA A 42 -0.98 -3.35 10.32
C ALA A 42 -0.32 -4.74 10.21
N GLU A 43 0.56 -5.10 11.14
CA GLU A 43 1.19 -6.43 11.19
C GLU A 43 0.14 -7.55 11.30
N ARG A 44 -0.83 -7.41 12.20
CA ARG A 44 -1.92 -8.38 12.37
C ARG A 44 -2.76 -8.50 11.11
N TYR A 45 -3.08 -7.38 10.45
CA TYR A 45 -3.79 -7.36 9.18
C TYR A 45 -3.01 -8.12 8.11
N LEU A 46 -1.73 -7.77 7.88
CA LEU A 46 -0.88 -8.36 6.86
C LEU A 46 -0.66 -9.86 7.07
N ALA A 47 -0.42 -10.29 8.32
CA ALA A 47 -0.30 -11.70 8.68
C ALA A 47 -1.59 -12.48 8.36
N ASN A 48 -2.76 -11.88 8.64
CA ASN A 48 -4.04 -12.47 8.29
C ASN A 48 -4.22 -12.63 6.76
N ARG A 49 -3.77 -11.65 5.97
CA ARG A 49 -3.87 -11.71 4.50
C ARG A 49 -2.91 -12.71 3.89
N ALA A 50 -1.68 -12.78 4.40
CA ALA A 50 -0.73 -13.81 4.03
C ALA A 50 -1.27 -15.22 4.32
N ALA A 51 -1.87 -15.44 5.50
CA ALA A 51 -2.47 -16.73 5.87
C ALA A 51 -3.66 -17.14 4.97
N LYS A 52 -4.29 -16.18 4.30
CA LYS A 52 -5.40 -16.40 3.35
C LYS A 52 -4.95 -16.46 1.88
N GLY A 53 -3.66 -16.32 1.60
CA GLY A 53 -3.09 -16.41 0.25
C GLY A 53 -3.23 -15.14 -0.60
N PHE A 54 -3.50 -13.98 0.01
CA PHE A 54 -3.39 -12.70 -0.71
C PHE A 54 -1.93 -12.42 -1.06
N THR A 55 -1.70 -11.93 -2.27
CA THR A 55 -0.37 -11.62 -2.82
C THR A 55 -0.17 -10.13 -3.08
N VAL A 56 -1.26 -9.35 -3.06
CA VAL A 56 -1.24 -7.89 -3.27
C VAL A 56 -2.16 -7.22 -2.25
N ILE A 57 -1.69 -6.11 -1.66
CA ILE A 57 -2.49 -5.22 -0.81
C ILE A 57 -2.52 -3.85 -1.46
N GLN A 58 -3.71 -3.33 -1.71
CA GLN A 58 -3.91 -1.98 -2.22
C GLN A 58 -4.09 -1.01 -1.06
N GLY A 59 -3.31 0.06 -1.03
CA GLY A 59 -3.40 1.12 -0.03
C GLY A 59 -3.17 2.50 -0.66
N VAL A 60 -3.65 3.55 0.01
CA VAL A 60 -3.42 4.94 -0.38
C VAL A 60 -2.34 5.51 0.52
N LEU A 61 -1.22 5.93 -0.09
CA LEU A 61 -0.07 6.46 0.65
C LEU A 61 -0.43 7.72 1.46
N ALA A 62 -1.23 8.60 0.85
CA ALA A 62 -1.68 9.85 1.41
C ALA A 62 -3.22 9.86 1.45
N TRP A 63 -3.78 9.33 2.54
CA TRP A 63 -5.22 9.12 2.71
C TRP A 63 -5.91 10.36 3.29
N ALA A 64 -7.08 10.76 2.76
CA ALA A 64 -7.83 11.95 3.21
C ALA A 64 -9.30 11.66 3.60
N ASN A 65 -9.64 10.39 3.87
CA ASN A 65 -11.00 9.84 3.94
C ASN A 65 -11.80 10.01 2.63
N GLY A 66 -12.95 9.34 2.56
CA GLY A 66 -13.90 9.49 1.45
C GLY A 66 -13.31 9.13 0.08
N THR A 67 -13.49 10.03 -0.89
CA THR A 67 -13.01 9.93 -2.27
C THR A 67 -11.58 10.43 -2.47
N GLY A 68 -10.98 11.07 -1.46
CA GLY A 68 -9.63 11.62 -1.50
C GLY A 68 -9.55 13.06 -2.04
N PHE A 69 -10.68 13.76 -2.20
CA PHE A 69 -10.76 15.14 -2.70
C PHE A 69 -11.41 16.11 -1.70
N GLU A 70 -11.79 15.61 -0.53
CA GLU A 70 -12.52 16.36 0.47
C GLU A 70 -11.62 17.35 1.23
N LYS A 71 -10.32 17.10 1.27
CA LYS A 71 -9.34 17.91 1.99
C LYS A 71 -8.10 18.15 1.13
N ALA A 72 -7.55 19.35 1.23
CA ALA A 72 -6.29 19.71 0.58
C ALA A 72 -5.07 19.03 1.22
N ILE A 73 -5.19 18.66 2.50
CA ILE A 73 -4.14 18.01 3.28
C ILE A 73 -4.67 16.62 3.70
N PRO A 74 -3.94 15.54 3.38
CA PRO A 74 -4.26 14.20 3.84
C PRO A 74 -4.28 14.13 5.37
N ASP A 75 -5.00 13.14 5.89
CA ASP A 75 -5.04 12.90 7.31
C ASP A 75 -3.65 12.54 7.85
N ALA A 76 -3.46 12.80 9.14
CA ALA A 76 -2.26 12.40 9.84
C ALA A 76 -2.17 10.87 10.01
N ASN A 77 -0.95 10.36 10.16
CA ASN A 77 -0.73 8.98 10.56
C ASN A 77 -1.11 8.76 12.05
N GLU A 78 -0.95 7.53 12.55
CA GLU A 78 -1.23 7.17 13.95
C GLU A 78 -0.47 8.02 14.99
N THR A 79 0.67 8.60 14.60
CA THR A 79 1.52 9.43 15.47
C THR A 79 1.19 10.92 15.37
N GLY A 80 0.22 11.31 14.54
CA GLY A 80 -0.22 12.71 14.38
C GLY A 80 0.56 13.52 13.33
N HIS A 81 1.44 12.89 12.57
CA HIS A 81 2.19 13.53 11.48
C HIS A 81 1.42 13.46 10.16
N HIS A 82 1.47 14.50 9.34
CA HIS A 82 0.89 14.50 7.99
C HIS A 82 1.93 14.07 6.95
N PRO A 83 1.57 13.56 5.76
CA PRO A 83 2.57 13.13 4.78
C PRO A 83 3.44 14.27 4.24
N TRP A 84 2.98 15.53 4.38
CA TRP A 84 3.74 16.72 4.03
C TRP A 84 3.36 17.91 4.90
N LEU A 85 4.26 18.89 4.98
CA LEU A 85 4.06 20.12 5.76
C LEU A 85 3.06 21.05 5.08
N GLU A 86 3.37 21.52 3.86
CA GLU A 86 2.49 22.40 3.08
C GLU A 86 1.98 21.73 1.79
N SER A 87 2.84 20.97 1.10
CA SER A 87 2.52 20.31 -0.16
C SER A 87 3.41 19.08 -0.38
N PRO A 88 3.08 18.18 -1.32
CA PRO A 88 3.90 17.00 -1.61
C PRO A 88 5.37 17.29 -1.97
N ALA A 89 5.72 18.54 -2.32
CA ALA A 89 7.11 18.96 -2.54
C ALA A 89 7.94 19.08 -1.24
N GLN A 90 7.30 19.03 -0.08
CA GLN A 90 7.89 19.15 1.25
C GLN A 90 7.39 17.99 2.16
N PRO A 91 7.85 16.75 1.92
CA PRO A 91 7.43 15.60 2.71
C PRO A 91 7.87 15.75 4.18
N ASP A 92 7.02 15.34 5.12
CA ASP A 92 7.41 15.22 6.53
C ASP A 92 8.15 13.88 6.70
N PRO A 93 9.47 13.87 6.98
CA PRO A 93 10.22 12.63 7.12
C PRO A 93 9.71 11.74 8.27
N VAL A 94 9.11 12.33 9.32
CA VAL A 94 8.59 11.57 10.47
C VAL A 94 7.36 10.73 10.08
N TYR A 95 6.63 11.14 9.04
CA TYR A 95 5.50 10.36 8.53
C TYR A 95 5.94 9.03 7.90
N PHE A 96 7.14 8.98 7.31
CA PHE A 96 7.62 7.86 6.49
C PHE A 96 8.66 6.97 7.18
N THR A 97 8.88 7.15 8.48
CA THR A 97 9.81 6.36 9.32
C THR A 97 9.05 5.44 10.24
#